data_AF-A0A9W8SDI2-F1
#
_entry.id   AF-A0A9W8SDI2-F1
#
_cell.length_a   1.000
_cell.length_b   1.000
_cell.length_c   1.000
_cell.angle_alpha   90.00
_cell.angle_beta   90.00
_cell.angle_gamma   90.00
#
_symmetry.space_group_name_H-M   'P 1'
#
loop_
_entity.id
_entity.type
_entity.pdbx_description
1 polymer ?
#
loop_
_entity_poly.entity_id
_entity_poly.type
_entity_poly.pdbx_seq_one_letter_code
_entity_poly.pdbx_strand_id
1 'polypeptide(L)'
;MPEDDPDILECFLEFLYTGTYSDGVNSTWGQPSVEALMDHETVQRSLQVPAGAEQENSNCEALDENEDPEEEYNEYYGENSHASTEEDEDDQRETAKRMEDLSLLPKTEAIQQLARLRDDMTLPLRLYVMADKYDVAALRLLTRDRFYRVAELVWEEAESFPDIVDEVYQTTPPGETAMREIVCRLVGARILDSQVRDKMRPLMVKHGDFAVGVLEYAIHRGILL
;
A
#
# COMPACT_ATOMS: atom_id res chain seq x y z
N MET A 1 11.02 11.97 -13.72
CA MET A 1 10.73 11.97 -12.27
C MET A 1 9.31 11.44 -12.08
N PRO A 2 8.90 10.91 -10.92
CA PRO A 2 7.54 10.37 -10.74
C PRO A 2 6.43 11.40 -11.03
N GLU A 3 6.73 12.70 -10.94
CA GLU A 3 5.83 13.80 -11.31
C GLU A 3 5.70 14.07 -12.82
N ASP A 4 6.58 13.49 -13.64
CA ASP A 4 6.47 13.54 -15.09
C ASP A 4 5.57 12.40 -15.63
N ASP A 5 5.14 11.50 -14.74
CA ASP A 5 4.26 10.39 -15.03
C ASP A 5 2.80 10.82 -14.77
N PRO A 6 1.98 10.97 -15.82
CA PRO A 6 0.62 11.48 -15.68
C PRO A 6 -0.24 10.61 -14.77
N ASP A 7 0.01 9.29 -14.75
CA ASP A 7 -0.77 8.34 -13.96
C ASP A 7 -0.50 8.52 -12.46
N ILE A 8 0.77 8.75 -12.08
CA ILE A 8 1.15 9.03 -10.69
C ILE A 8 0.58 10.37 -10.23
N LEU A 9 0.62 11.40 -11.09
CA LEU A 9 0.05 12.71 -10.78
C LEU A 9 -1.48 12.64 -10.62
N GLU A 10 -2.16 11.87 -11.46
CA GLU A 10 -3.60 11.64 -11.36
C GLU A 10 -3.95 10.98 -10.02
N CYS A 11 -3.30 9.89 -9.63
CA CYS A 11 -3.51 9.25 -8.33
C CYS A 11 -3.18 10.17 -7.14
N PHE A 12 -2.15 11.01 -7.28
CA PHE A 12 -1.82 12.00 -6.25
C PHE A 12 -2.95 13.02 -6.07
N LEU A 13 -3.46 13.58 -7.16
CA LEU A 13 -4.58 14.51 -7.13
C LEU A 13 -5.85 13.84 -6.61
N GLU A 14 -6.15 12.63 -7.07
CA GLU A 14 -7.29 11.83 -6.59
C GLU A 14 -7.28 11.70 -5.06
N PHE A 15 -6.12 11.39 -4.47
CA PHE A 15 -5.97 11.34 -3.02
C PHE A 15 -6.26 12.69 -2.35
N LEU A 16 -5.78 13.80 -2.91
CA LEU A 16 -6.05 15.12 -2.34
C LEU A 16 -7.54 15.49 -2.37
N TYR A 17 -8.29 14.99 -3.35
CA TYR A 17 -9.73 15.28 -3.48
C TYR A 17 -10.62 14.31 -2.70
N THR A 18 -10.23 13.04 -2.59
CA THR A 18 -11.10 11.98 -2.06
C THR A 18 -10.58 11.33 -0.78
N GLY A 19 -9.31 11.56 -0.42
CA GLY A 19 -8.64 10.88 0.69
C GLY A 19 -8.21 9.45 0.38
N THR A 20 -8.28 9.00 -0.87
CA THR A 20 -7.82 7.68 -1.33
C THR A 20 -7.41 7.77 -2.80
N TYR A 21 -6.75 6.74 -3.33
CA TYR A 21 -6.45 6.67 -4.76
C TYR A 21 -6.76 5.28 -5.31
N SER A 22 -7.10 5.24 -6.59
CA SER A 22 -7.42 4.02 -7.31
C SER A 22 -6.13 3.35 -7.78
N ASP A 23 -5.90 2.11 -7.36
CA ASP A 23 -4.76 1.26 -7.80
C ASP A 23 -5.24 0.00 -8.52
N GLY A 24 -6.49 0.00 -9.01
CA GLY A 24 -7.15 -1.14 -9.64
C GLY A 24 -7.54 -2.28 -8.67
N VAL A 25 -7.21 -2.16 -7.38
CA VAL A 25 -7.33 -3.22 -6.38
C VAL A 25 -8.13 -2.77 -5.16
N ASN A 26 -7.90 -1.55 -4.69
CA ASN A 26 -8.60 -0.91 -3.59
C ASN A 26 -9.63 0.08 -4.16
N SER A 27 -10.77 -0.45 -4.61
CA SER A 27 -11.89 0.36 -5.09
C SER A 27 -12.66 0.95 -3.91
N THR A 28 -12.05 1.91 -3.20
CA THR A 28 -12.73 2.71 -2.17
C THR A 28 -13.41 3.90 -2.84
N TRP A 29 -14.45 3.63 -3.61
CA TRP A 29 -15.19 4.68 -4.33
C TRP A 29 -15.86 5.63 -3.31
N GLY A 30 -15.39 6.88 -3.27
CA GLY A 30 -15.97 7.96 -2.48
C GLY A 30 -15.76 7.89 -0.97
N GLN A 31 -15.05 6.88 -0.45
CA GLN A 31 -14.70 6.79 0.97
C GLN A 31 -13.22 7.07 1.19
N PRO A 32 -12.87 8.07 2.01
CA PRO A 32 -11.48 8.32 2.39
C PRO A 32 -10.85 7.08 3.03
N SER A 33 -9.55 6.88 2.79
CA SER A 33 -8.76 5.87 3.47
C SER A 33 -8.69 6.15 4.98
N VAL A 34 -8.45 5.11 5.79
CA VAL A 34 -8.29 5.26 7.25
C VAL A 34 -7.18 6.26 7.56
N GLU A 35 -6.08 6.18 6.80
CA GLU A 35 -4.91 7.04 6.89
C GLU A 35 -5.25 8.52 6.61
N ALA A 36 -6.18 8.79 5.69
CA ALA A 36 -6.65 10.15 5.40
C ALA A 36 -7.55 10.73 6.50
N LEU A 37 -8.18 9.87 7.31
CA LEU A 37 -9.02 10.27 8.44
C LEU A 37 -8.25 10.41 9.76
N MET A 38 -6.99 9.94 9.81
CA MET A 38 -6.14 10.08 10.99
C MET A 38 -5.71 11.53 11.22
N ASP A 39 -5.53 11.90 12.48
CA ASP A 39 -4.86 13.15 12.82
C ASP A 39 -3.36 13.09 12.49
N HIS A 40 -2.75 14.26 12.29
CA HIS A 40 -1.34 14.36 11.89
C HIS A 40 -0.38 13.65 12.87
N GLU A 41 -0.61 13.74 14.18
CA GLU A 41 0.28 13.14 15.17
C GLU A 41 0.22 11.61 15.12
N THR A 42 -0.98 11.06 14.93
CA THR A 42 -1.20 9.63 14.73
C THR A 42 -0.52 9.13 13.45
N VAL A 43 -0.66 9.83 12.32
CA VAL A 43 0.03 9.48 11.07
C VAL A 43 1.55 9.45 11.27
N GLN A 44 2.12 10.47 11.90
CA GLN A 44 3.57 10.54 12.17
C GLN A 44 4.04 9.39 13.07
N ARG A 45 3.23 9.00 14.06
CA ARG A 45 3.53 7.84 14.93
C ARG A 45 3.50 6.54 14.13
N SER A 46 2.48 6.34 13.30
CA SER A 46 2.35 5.13 12.47
C SER A 46 3.47 5.02 11.43
N LEU A 47 4.00 6.13 10.92
CA LEU A 47 5.17 6.16 10.04
C LEU A 47 6.47 5.70 10.72
N GLN A 48 6.59 5.87 12.05
CA GLN A 48 7.74 5.40 12.83
C GLN A 48 7.68 3.91 13.16
N VAL A 49 6.50 3.30 13.07
CA VAL A 49 6.30 1.86 13.30
C VAL A 49 6.50 1.10 11.98
N PRO A 50 7.12 -0.09 11.99
CA PRO A 50 7.26 -0.91 10.79
C PRO A 50 5.91 -1.26 10.15
N ALA A 51 5.84 -1.24 8.81
CA ALA A 51 4.62 -1.60 8.09
C ALA A 51 4.14 -3.03 8.45
N GLY A 52 2.82 -3.20 8.61
CA GLY A 52 2.20 -4.49 8.98
C GLY A 52 2.33 -4.90 10.46
N ALA A 53 2.89 -4.06 11.34
CA ALA A 53 3.03 -4.39 12.77
C ALA A 53 1.72 -4.36 13.57
N GLU A 54 0.65 -3.74 13.04
CA GLU A 54 -0.60 -3.50 13.77
C GLU A 54 -1.69 -4.57 13.54
N GLN A 55 -1.39 -5.66 12.82
CA GLN A 55 -2.37 -6.68 12.42
C GLN A 55 -2.61 -7.82 13.44
N GLU A 56 -2.33 -7.61 14.73
CA GLU A 56 -2.76 -8.56 15.77
C GLU A 56 -4.07 -8.17 16.48
N ASN A 57 -4.71 -7.03 16.18
CA ASN A 57 -5.92 -6.63 16.92
C ASN A 57 -6.92 -5.74 16.15
N SER A 58 -7.16 -6.00 14.87
CA SER A 58 -8.34 -5.43 14.19
C SER A 58 -9.48 -6.44 14.20
N ASN A 59 -10.11 -6.60 15.37
CA ASN A 59 -11.47 -7.11 15.43
C ASN A 59 -12.32 -6.06 14.70
N CYS A 60 -12.90 -6.43 13.56
CA CYS A 60 -13.88 -5.62 12.86
C CYS A 60 -15.12 -5.51 13.75
N GLU A 61 -15.14 -4.50 14.63
CA GLU A 61 -16.35 -4.10 15.34
C GLU A 61 -17.27 -3.44 14.30
N ALA A 62 -18.28 -4.20 13.90
CA ALA A 62 -19.44 -3.68 13.20
C ALA A 62 -19.98 -2.50 13.99
N LEU A 63 -20.09 -1.34 13.34
CA LEU A 63 -20.73 -0.17 13.91
C LEU A 63 -22.19 -0.52 14.23
N ASP A 64 -22.54 -0.41 15.51
CA ASP A 64 -23.88 -0.58 16.05
C ASP A 64 -24.73 0.64 15.63
N GLU A 65 -25.64 0.42 14.69
CA GLU A 65 -26.63 1.41 14.25
C GLU A 65 -27.74 1.55 15.31
N ASN A 66 -27.50 2.25 16.42
CA ASN A 66 -28.60 2.74 17.26
C ASN A 66 -28.16 3.96 18.07
N GLU A 67 -28.36 5.17 17.54
CA GLU A 67 -28.81 6.32 18.34
C GLU A 67 -29.27 7.46 17.42
N ASP A 68 -30.59 7.60 17.34
CA ASP A 68 -31.33 8.73 16.77
C ASP A 68 -31.29 9.91 17.76
N PRO A 69 -30.90 11.11 17.32
CA PRO A 69 -31.50 12.31 17.87
C PRO A 69 -32.03 13.24 16.78
N GLU A 70 -33.35 13.21 16.64
CA GLU A 70 -34.31 14.30 16.37
C GLU A 70 -33.86 15.41 15.41
N GLU A 71 -34.49 15.38 14.23
CA GLU A 71 -34.49 16.37 13.16
C GLU A 71 -34.84 17.80 13.63
N GLU A 72 -33.97 18.79 13.36
CA GLU A 72 -34.38 20.18 13.19
C GLU A 72 -33.99 20.68 11.79
N TYR A 73 -35.01 20.69 10.92
CA TYR A 73 -34.99 21.16 9.54
C TYR A 73 -34.47 22.60 9.42
N ASN A 74 -33.49 22.81 8.54
CA ASN A 74 -33.35 24.08 7.82
C ASN A 74 -33.27 23.81 6.31
N GLU A 75 -34.26 24.35 5.60
CA GLU A 75 -34.53 24.16 4.19
C GLU A 75 -33.40 24.64 3.28
N TYR A 76 -33.02 23.74 2.38
CA TYR A 76 -32.08 23.90 1.28
C TYR A 76 -32.74 24.56 0.06
N TYR A 77 -32.04 25.52 -0.56
CA TYR A 77 -32.22 25.81 -1.98
C TYR A 77 -30.85 25.87 -2.65
N GLY A 78 -30.55 24.86 -3.46
CA GLY A 78 -29.36 24.86 -4.30
C GLY A 78 -29.14 23.56 -5.06
N GLU A 79 -30.16 23.09 -5.80
CA GLU A 79 -30.08 22.10 -6.89
C GLU A 79 -28.65 21.66 -7.23
N ASN A 80 -28.24 20.49 -6.73
CA ASN A 80 -27.18 19.71 -7.36
C ASN A 80 -27.71 18.30 -7.54
N SER A 81 -28.34 18.08 -8.69
CA SER A 81 -28.66 16.76 -9.22
C SER A 81 -27.34 16.00 -9.38
N HIS A 82 -27.01 15.14 -8.41
CA HIS A 82 -26.06 14.06 -8.62
C HIS A 82 -26.76 13.04 -9.52
N ALA A 83 -26.54 13.17 -10.83
CA ALA A 83 -26.81 12.10 -11.76
C ALA A 83 -25.79 10.99 -11.46
N SER A 84 -26.22 9.91 -10.83
CA SER A 84 -25.49 8.65 -10.85
C SER A 84 -25.45 8.18 -12.30
N THR A 85 -24.27 8.09 -12.88
CA THR A 85 -24.09 7.63 -14.27
C THR A 85 -24.17 6.11 -14.30
N GLU A 86 -24.80 5.55 -15.33
CA GLU A 86 -24.97 4.09 -15.51
C GLU A 86 -23.63 3.33 -15.64
N GLU A 87 -22.52 4.03 -15.85
CA GLU A 87 -21.16 3.48 -15.90
C GLU A 87 -20.64 3.07 -14.50
N ASP A 88 -21.11 3.72 -13.43
CA ASP A 88 -20.57 3.58 -12.06
C ASP A 88 -21.05 2.29 -11.35
N GLU A 89 -22.22 1.76 -11.71
CA GLU A 89 -22.77 0.54 -11.11
C GLU A 89 -22.15 -0.75 -11.70
N ASP A 90 -21.66 -0.69 -12.94
CA ASP A 90 -21.16 -1.86 -13.67
C ASP A 90 -19.77 -2.27 -13.15
N ASP A 91 -18.90 -1.30 -12.88
CA ASP A 91 -17.56 -1.53 -12.29
C ASP A 91 -17.62 -2.07 -10.85
N GLN A 92 -18.62 -1.62 -10.06
CA GLN A 92 -18.86 -2.12 -8.70
C GLN A 92 -19.32 -3.57 -8.68
N ARG A 93 -20.19 -3.95 -9.64
CA ARG A 93 -20.58 -5.35 -9.84
C ARG A 93 -19.41 -6.20 -10.30
N GLU A 94 -18.58 -5.67 -11.18
CA GLU A 94 -17.46 -6.43 -11.75
C GLU A 94 -16.35 -6.67 -10.72
N THR A 95 -16.00 -5.67 -9.91
CA THR A 95 -15.01 -5.80 -8.82
C THR A 95 -15.48 -6.71 -7.70
N ALA A 96 -16.73 -6.57 -7.25
CA ALA A 96 -17.32 -7.46 -6.24
C ALA A 96 -17.37 -8.92 -6.72
N LYS A 97 -17.74 -9.13 -7.99
CA LYS A 97 -17.77 -10.46 -8.61
C LYS A 97 -16.37 -11.05 -8.76
N ARG A 98 -15.36 -10.25 -9.12
CA ARG A 98 -13.94 -10.68 -9.13
C ARG A 98 -13.46 -11.12 -7.74
N MET A 99 -13.82 -10.40 -6.68
CA MET A 99 -13.48 -10.81 -5.30
C MET A 99 -14.21 -12.08 -4.86
N GLU A 100 -15.49 -12.23 -5.22
CA GLU A 100 -16.26 -13.44 -4.93
C GLU A 100 -15.66 -14.66 -5.67
N ASP A 101 -15.31 -14.50 -6.96
CA ASP A 101 -14.66 -15.54 -7.76
C ASP A 101 -13.27 -15.93 -7.19
N LEU A 102 -12.48 -14.97 -6.70
CA LEU A 102 -11.19 -15.22 -6.04
C LEU A 102 -11.35 -16.00 -4.73
N SER A 103 -12.43 -15.79 -3.99
CA SER A 103 -12.70 -16.48 -2.72
C SER A 103 -12.99 -17.98 -2.88
N LEU A 104 -13.40 -18.39 -4.09
CA LEU A 104 -13.72 -19.78 -4.44
C LEU A 104 -12.49 -20.58 -4.91
N LEU A 105 -11.38 -19.89 -5.21
CA LEU A 105 -10.15 -20.54 -5.66
C LEU A 105 -9.34 -21.10 -4.48
N PRO A 106 -8.51 -22.14 -4.71
CA PRO A 106 -7.49 -22.55 -3.76
C PRO A 106 -6.63 -21.34 -3.37
N LYS A 107 -6.25 -21.23 -2.09
CA LYS A 107 -5.49 -20.08 -1.56
C LYS A 107 -4.29 -19.69 -2.44
N THR A 108 -3.57 -20.69 -2.95
CA THR A 108 -2.42 -20.48 -3.84
C THR A 108 -2.79 -19.87 -5.19
N GLU A 109 -3.92 -20.28 -5.78
CA GLU A 109 -4.42 -19.74 -7.05
C GLU A 109 -5.04 -18.36 -6.86
N ALA A 110 -5.78 -18.14 -5.77
CA ALA A 110 -6.29 -16.82 -5.39
C ALA A 110 -5.15 -15.81 -5.19
N ILE A 111 -4.07 -16.22 -4.51
CA ILE A 111 -2.85 -15.41 -4.34
C ILE A 111 -2.22 -15.11 -5.70
N GLN A 112 -2.09 -16.09 -6.60
CA GLN A 112 -1.53 -15.86 -7.94
C GLN A 112 -2.39 -14.94 -8.81
N GLN A 113 -3.71 -15.04 -8.71
CA GLN A 113 -4.61 -14.15 -9.45
C GLN A 113 -4.60 -12.73 -8.86
N LEU A 114 -4.62 -12.60 -7.53
CA LEU A 114 -4.42 -11.32 -6.86
C LEU A 114 -3.06 -10.72 -7.23
N ALA A 115 -2.01 -11.53 -7.33
CA ALA A 115 -0.68 -11.07 -7.73
C ALA A 115 -0.67 -10.48 -9.13
N ARG A 116 -1.35 -11.13 -10.09
CA ARG A 116 -1.52 -10.62 -11.46
C ARG A 116 -2.34 -9.32 -11.52
N LEU A 117 -3.33 -9.17 -10.64
CA LEU A 117 -4.11 -7.94 -10.52
C LEU A 117 -3.32 -6.83 -9.80
N ARG A 118 -2.39 -7.21 -8.92
CA ARG A 118 -1.56 -6.35 -8.06
C ARG A 118 -0.14 -6.20 -8.58
N ASP A 119 0.11 -6.45 -9.86
CA ASP A 119 1.47 -6.57 -10.43
C ASP A 119 2.24 -5.23 -10.50
N ASP A 120 1.70 -4.18 -9.90
CA ASP A 120 2.36 -2.87 -9.85
C ASP A 120 2.77 -2.48 -8.43
N MET A 121 3.95 -2.96 -8.00
CA MET A 121 4.66 -2.42 -6.83
C MET A 121 5.20 -1.00 -7.08
N THR A 122 5.27 -0.57 -8.34
CA THR A 122 5.85 0.70 -8.77
C THR A 122 4.93 1.86 -8.44
N LEU A 123 3.63 1.74 -8.70
CA LEU A 123 2.63 2.76 -8.38
C LEU A 123 2.72 3.23 -6.90
N PRO A 124 2.57 2.35 -5.88
CA PRO A 124 2.66 2.79 -4.50
C PRO A 124 4.05 3.32 -4.13
N LEU A 125 5.14 2.79 -4.70
CA LEU A 125 6.49 3.32 -4.48
C LEU A 125 6.65 4.75 -5.01
N ARG A 126 6.26 5.00 -6.26
CA ARG A 126 6.40 6.32 -6.89
C ARG A 126 5.49 7.35 -6.26
N LEU A 127 4.27 6.94 -5.91
CA LEU A 127 3.33 7.79 -5.20
C LEU A 127 3.80 8.10 -3.78
N TYR A 128 4.48 7.17 -3.10
CA TYR A 128 5.16 7.44 -1.82
C TYR A 128 6.22 8.54 -1.96
N VAL A 129 7.10 8.43 -2.98
CA VAL A 129 8.15 9.44 -3.25
C VAL A 129 7.53 10.81 -3.55
N MET A 130 6.43 10.83 -4.31
CA MET A 130 5.70 12.06 -4.58
C MET A 130 5.07 12.65 -3.30
N ALA A 131 4.47 11.80 -2.46
CA ALA A 131 3.88 12.21 -1.19
C ALA A 131 4.92 12.77 -0.20
N ASP A 132 6.13 12.20 -0.16
CA ASP A 132 7.25 12.77 0.60
C ASP A 132 7.68 14.14 0.08
N LYS A 133 7.84 14.26 -1.25
CA LYS A 133 8.21 15.53 -1.88
C LYS A 133 7.25 16.68 -1.57
N TYR A 134 5.95 16.40 -1.49
CA TYR A 134 4.90 17.39 -1.23
C TYR A 134 4.41 17.41 0.22
N ASP A 135 5.08 16.69 1.14
CA ASP A 135 4.78 16.62 2.58
C ASP A 135 3.33 16.19 2.90
N VAL A 136 2.82 15.22 2.15
CA VAL A 136 1.48 14.63 2.35
C VAL A 136 1.62 13.36 3.20
N ALA A 137 1.77 13.52 4.51
CA ALA A 137 2.07 12.43 5.44
C ALA A 137 1.05 11.26 5.40
N ALA A 138 -0.25 11.57 5.30
CA ALA A 138 -1.30 10.55 5.22
C ALA A 138 -1.16 9.68 3.95
N LEU A 139 -0.82 10.30 2.81
CA LEU A 139 -0.58 9.57 1.57
C LEU A 139 0.70 8.73 1.65
N ARG A 140 1.76 9.22 2.29
CA ARG A 140 2.97 8.42 2.56
C ARG A 140 2.65 7.17 3.36
N LEU A 141 1.83 7.30 4.40
CA LEU A 141 1.42 6.17 5.23
C LEU A 141 0.61 5.15 4.40
N LEU A 142 -0.40 5.63 3.68
CA LEU A 142 -1.25 4.78 2.82
C LEU A 142 -0.44 4.05 1.74
N THR A 143 0.44 4.76 1.03
CA THR A 143 1.26 4.18 -0.04
C THR A 143 2.29 3.18 0.49
N ARG A 144 2.90 3.45 1.65
CA ARG A 144 3.76 2.48 2.34
C ARG A 144 3.02 1.19 2.66
N ASP A 145 1.81 1.31 3.22
CA ASP A 145 1.04 0.15 3.66
C ASP A 145 0.50 -0.64 2.47
N ARG A 146 0.11 0.02 1.38
CA ARG A 146 -0.23 -0.63 0.11
C ARG A 146 0.98 -1.31 -0.53
N PHE A 147 2.14 -0.65 -0.55
CA PHE A 147 3.40 -1.25 -1.02
C PHE A 147 3.73 -2.53 -0.24
N TYR A 148 3.66 -2.48 1.10
CA TYR A 148 3.88 -3.65 1.96
C TYR A 148 2.94 -4.81 1.60
N ARG A 149 1.64 -4.54 1.49
CA ARG A 149 0.62 -5.57 1.19
C ARG A 149 0.82 -6.24 -0.16
N VAL A 150 1.24 -5.48 -1.18
CA VAL A 150 1.56 -6.04 -2.50
C VAL A 150 2.86 -6.83 -2.43
N ALA A 151 3.92 -6.23 -1.90
CA ALA A 151 5.24 -6.84 -1.85
C ALA A 151 5.23 -8.15 -1.04
N GLU A 152 4.62 -8.18 0.14
CA GLU A 152 4.48 -9.38 0.97
C GLU A 152 3.84 -10.56 0.22
N LEU A 153 2.93 -10.26 -0.72
CA LEU A 153 2.18 -11.26 -1.45
C LEU A 153 2.94 -11.83 -2.66
N VAL A 154 3.76 -11.02 -3.35
CA VAL A 154 4.21 -11.34 -4.73
C VAL A 154 5.71 -11.25 -4.96
N TRP A 155 6.50 -10.78 -3.99
CA TRP A 155 7.91 -10.42 -4.25
C TRP A 155 8.81 -11.60 -4.67
N GLU A 156 8.49 -12.82 -4.25
CA GLU A 156 9.28 -14.02 -4.58
C GLU A 156 9.15 -14.32 -6.08
N GLU A 157 7.91 -14.30 -6.58
CA GLU A 157 7.54 -14.56 -7.96
C GLU A 157 7.82 -13.38 -8.91
N ALA A 158 7.77 -12.15 -8.40
CA ALA A 158 7.97 -10.95 -9.22
C ALA A 158 9.42 -10.85 -9.71
N GLU A 159 9.61 -10.97 -11.03
CA GLU A 159 10.92 -10.80 -11.68
C GLU A 159 11.45 -9.37 -11.56
N SER A 160 10.55 -8.39 -11.53
CA SER A 160 10.85 -6.96 -11.39
C SER A 160 11.23 -6.53 -9.97
N PHE A 161 11.04 -7.39 -8.96
CA PHE A 161 11.29 -7.02 -7.56
C PHE A 161 12.72 -6.47 -7.31
N PRO A 162 13.80 -7.00 -7.91
CA PRO A 162 15.13 -6.40 -7.77
C PRO A 162 15.20 -4.95 -8.29
N ASP A 163 14.52 -4.64 -9.39
CA ASP A 163 14.48 -3.27 -9.93
C ASP A 163 13.70 -2.33 -8.99
N ILE A 164 12.63 -2.82 -8.37
CA ILE A 164 11.87 -2.09 -7.34
C ILE A 164 12.74 -1.81 -6.12
N VAL A 165 13.51 -2.79 -5.62
CA VAL A 165 14.44 -2.58 -4.51
C VAL A 165 15.52 -1.56 -4.90
N ASP A 166 16.04 -1.63 -6.12
CA ASP A 166 17.00 -0.65 -6.61
C ASP A 166 16.39 0.76 -6.63
N GLU A 167 15.15 0.91 -7.10
CA GLU A 167 14.42 2.17 -7.12
C GLU A 167 14.18 2.69 -5.70
N VAL A 168 13.75 1.84 -4.74
CA VAL A 168 13.61 2.21 -3.32
C VAL A 168 14.87 2.86 -2.79
N TYR A 169 16.04 2.26 -3.03
CA TYR A 169 17.32 2.79 -2.52
C TYR A 169 17.82 4.02 -3.29
N GLN A 170 17.35 4.25 -4.51
CA GLN A 170 17.67 5.46 -5.29
C GLN A 170 16.78 6.65 -4.94
N THR A 171 15.53 6.41 -4.54
CA THR A 171 14.53 7.47 -4.36
C THR A 171 14.28 7.83 -2.89
N THR A 172 14.56 6.93 -1.95
CA THR A 172 14.43 7.21 -0.51
C THR A 172 15.81 7.47 0.11
N PRO A 173 16.01 8.54 0.91
CA PRO A 173 17.28 8.81 1.58
C PRO A 173 17.52 7.84 2.77
N PRO A 174 18.78 7.66 3.24
CA PRO A 174 19.11 6.73 4.32
C PRO A 174 18.44 7.03 5.68
N GLY A 175 17.98 8.27 5.90
CA GLY A 175 17.24 8.65 7.12
C GLY A 175 15.77 8.23 7.09
N GLU A 176 15.25 7.82 5.93
CA GLU A 176 13.87 7.40 5.74
C GLU A 176 13.80 5.87 5.70
N THR A 177 13.52 5.26 6.85
CA THR A 177 13.59 3.80 7.01
C THR A 177 12.31 3.09 6.59
N ALA A 178 11.18 3.78 6.49
CA ALA A 178 9.85 3.17 6.36
C ALA A 178 9.72 2.23 5.13
N MET A 179 10.19 2.65 3.96
CA MET A 179 10.16 1.82 2.74
C MET A 179 11.33 0.83 2.69
N ARG A 180 12.53 1.26 3.11
CA ARG A 180 13.75 0.44 3.10
C ARG A 180 13.65 -0.76 4.05
N GLU A 181 12.99 -0.58 5.19
CA GLU A 181 12.78 -1.66 6.16
C GLU A 181 11.90 -2.77 5.57
N ILE A 182 10.87 -2.44 4.78
CA ILE A 182 9.98 -3.43 4.17
C ILE A 182 10.79 -4.43 3.33
N VAL A 183 11.61 -3.93 2.40
CA VAL A 183 12.40 -4.81 1.52
C VAL A 183 13.49 -5.58 2.29
N CYS A 184 14.09 -4.97 3.32
CA CYS A 184 15.03 -5.67 4.21
C CYS A 184 14.37 -6.82 4.96
N ARG A 185 13.15 -6.62 5.47
CA ARG A 185 12.38 -7.64 6.19
C ARG A 185 11.98 -8.80 5.29
N LEU A 186 11.43 -8.51 4.11
CA LEU A 186 10.98 -9.54 3.16
C LEU A 186 12.14 -10.45 2.74
N VAL A 187 13.26 -9.84 2.33
CA VAL A 187 14.45 -10.59 1.91
C VAL A 187 15.13 -11.29 3.09
N GLY A 188 15.23 -10.62 4.24
CA GLY A 188 15.83 -11.17 5.46
C GLY A 188 15.09 -12.39 6.00
N ALA A 189 13.76 -12.42 5.88
CA ALA A 189 12.93 -13.57 6.28
C ALA A 189 13.24 -14.84 5.46
N ARG A 190 13.76 -14.69 4.24
CA ARG A 190 14.08 -15.80 3.33
C ARG A 190 15.56 -15.90 2.96
N ILE A 191 16.45 -15.25 3.71
CA ILE A 191 17.88 -15.14 3.34
C ILE A 191 18.64 -16.47 3.33
N LEU A 192 18.10 -17.51 3.99
CA LEU A 192 18.66 -18.87 3.96
C LEU A 192 18.43 -19.59 2.62
N ASP A 193 17.50 -19.12 1.79
CA ASP A 193 17.32 -19.64 0.44
C ASP A 193 18.43 -19.14 -0.50
N SER A 194 19.09 -20.06 -1.20
CA SER A 194 20.11 -19.72 -2.19
C SER A 194 19.56 -18.93 -3.36
N GLN A 195 18.35 -19.21 -3.82
CA GLN A 195 17.75 -18.49 -4.94
C GLN A 195 17.50 -17.03 -4.59
N VAL A 196 16.98 -16.76 -3.38
CA VAL A 196 16.79 -15.40 -2.86
C VAL A 196 18.13 -14.67 -2.75
N ARG A 197 19.16 -15.32 -2.19
CA ARG A 197 20.50 -14.72 -2.12
C ARG A 197 21.06 -14.39 -3.48
N ASP A 198 20.92 -15.29 -4.45
CA ASP A 198 21.45 -15.08 -5.80
C ASP A 198 20.68 -13.99 -6.55
N LYS A 199 19.35 -13.95 -6.41
CA LYS A 199 18.46 -12.89 -6.93
C LYS A 199 18.84 -11.50 -6.37
N MET A 200 19.14 -11.41 -5.06
CA MET A 200 19.39 -10.14 -4.37
C MET A 200 20.87 -9.71 -4.30
N ARG A 201 21.81 -10.62 -4.61
CA ARG A 201 23.25 -10.35 -4.50
C ARG A 201 23.72 -9.09 -5.23
N PRO A 202 23.30 -8.80 -6.49
CA PRO A 202 23.75 -7.59 -7.17
C PRO A 202 23.38 -6.31 -6.41
N LEU A 203 22.19 -6.30 -5.80
CA LEU A 203 21.69 -5.16 -5.03
C LEU A 203 22.38 -5.03 -3.68
N MET A 204 22.66 -6.13 -3.00
CA MET A 204 23.43 -6.12 -1.75
C MET A 204 24.86 -5.58 -1.96
N VAL A 205 25.44 -5.81 -3.14
CA VAL A 205 26.75 -5.24 -3.51
C VAL A 205 26.62 -3.77 -3.88
N LYS A 206 25.58 -3.38 -4.62
CA LYS A 206 25.34 -2.00 -5.06
C LYS A 206 24.99 -1.08 -3.88
N HIS A 207 24.11 -1.55 -2.99
CA HIS A 207 23.56 -0.85 -1.83
C HIS A 207 24.02 -1.59 -0.57
N GLY A 208 25.17 -1.19 -0.02
CA GLY A 208 25.75 -1.88 1.14
C GLY A 208 24.91 -1.77 2.41
N ASP A 209 24.18 -0.67 2.56
CA ASP A 209 23.18 -0.44 3.61
C ASP A 209 21.99 -1.40 3.51
N PHE A 210 21.58 -1.77 2.29
CA PHE A 210 20.59 -2.84 2.10
C PHE A 210 21.09 -4.18 2.65
N ALA A 211 22.34 -4.55 2.35
CA ALA A 211 22.92 -5.79 2.87
C ALA A 211 22.98 -5.80 4.40
N VAL A 212 23.32 -4.66 5.02
CA VAL A 212 23.32 -4.49 6.48
C VAL A 212 21.91 -4.65 7.03
N GLY A 213 20.90 -3.98 6.47
CA GLY A 213 19.52 -4.06 6.95
C GLY A 213 18.92 -5.47 6.87
N VAL A 214 19.23 -6.22 5.80
CA VAL A 214 18.83 -7.63 5.66
C VAL A 214 19.48 -8.50 6.75
N LEU A 215 20.78 -8.29 7.01
CA LEU A 215 21.52 -9.03 8.02
C LEU A 215 21.02 -8.72 9.43
N GLU A 216 20.82 -7.44 9.76
CA GLU A 216 20.28 -7.00 11.05
C GLU A 216 18.92 -7.61 11.31
N TYR A 217 18.01 -7.61 10.32
CA TYR A 217 16.73 -8.28 10.45
C TYR A 217 16.87 -9.78 10.73
N ALA A 218 17.70 -10.47 9.96
CA ALA A 218 17.90 -11.92 10.10
C ALA A 218 18.50 -12.30 11.46
N ILE A 219 19.42 -11.48 12.00
CA ILE A 219 20.00 -11.66 13.34
C ILE A 219 18.94 -11.41 14.41
N HIS A 220 18.21 -10.28 14.34
CA HIS A 220 17.17 -9.94 15.33
C HIS A 220 16.06 -11.00 15.40
N ARG A 221 15.75 -11.65 14.28
CA ARG A 221 14.75 -12.74 14.21
C ARG A 221 15.31 -14.12 14.53
N GLY A 222 16.61 -14.26 14.82
CA GLY A 222 17.25 -15.54 15.12
C GLY A 222 17.33 -16.50 13.93
N ILE A 223 17.27 -15.98 12.69
CA ILE A 223 17.31 -16.81 11.47
C ILE A 223 18.72 -17.36 11.22
N LEU A 224 19.75 -16.65 11.70
CA LEU A 224 21.17 -16.98 11.49
C LEU A 224 21.88 -17.55 12.74
N LEU A 225 21.12 -17.93 13.77
CA LEU A 225 21.62 -18.50 15.03
C LEU A 225 21.14 -19.95 15.20
#